data_AF-A0A927YTK1-F1
#
_entry.id   AF-A0A927YTK1-F1
#
_cell.length_a   1.000
_cell.length_b   1.000
_cell.length_c   1.000
_cell.angle_alpha   90.00
_cell.angle_beta   90.00
_cell.angle_gamma   90.00
#
_symmetry.space_group_name_H-M   'P 1'
#
loop_
_entity.id
_entity.type
_entity.pdbx_description
1 polymer ?
#
loop_
_entity_poly.entity_id
_entity_poly.type
_entity_poly.pdbx_seq_one_letter_code
_entity_poly.pdbx_strand_id
1 'polypeptide(L)'
;MKRRKHIIAVSLVVVMCAQVLCGAAPANAPAIVKAEEENKMETFASDSEWKYGLGDAIGFNESTYKTIDKKTGNDNWKEGSVTANGEIGFIESCDPREDVFIFNNTKIVTDNQDIYETPVISNILDEQRKGAIYRNNFPWVSAVDSYASSQYGTGWGLTWSRPYQPAAQYRIINNDYSSENSSLYNRYTNYETGEVGVQWKDNSGNEWNRRSFASRSDEIIVTYIEAPEGKDLNITLTMDHLVEMRNLGTVWNRPDTDYVVTEDDNGYAFGMVAKYPIWNRKGSKNVQPTKFSSGGWGTATRVVTSGNINYNAARRTIDVPSNFQGGTINANDPRLTVTGTNSVMLITKVDRIDDGCRNVNDVKENLYNALLEDIDGIIGDKGIASDEESYGKLLILTWLYTEECLTMFV
;
A
#
# COMPACT_ATOMS: atom_id res chain seq x y z
N MET A 1 17.36 53.24 32.21
CA MET A 1 17.26 52.84 30.79
C MET A 1 17.65 51.37 30.68
N LYS A 2 16.80 50.37 30.97
CA LYS A 2 15.78 49.70 30.12
C LYS A 2 16.14 49.49 28.64
N ARG A 3 16.41 48.23 28.26
CA ARG A 3 15.94 47.50 27.04
C ARG A 3 16.32 46.01 27.21
N ARG A 4 15.43 45.18 27.78
CA ARG A 4 14.34 44.36 27.18
C ARG A 4 14.81 43.02 26.60
N LYS A 5 14.62 41.96 27.40
CA LYS A 5 14.45 40.55 27.01
C LYS A 5 13.09 40.40 26.29
N HIS A 6 13.02 39.59 25.23
CA HIS A 6 11.74 39.14 24.65
C HIS A 6 11.52 37.67 24.98
N ILE A 7 10.54 37.45 25.84
CA ILE A 7 9.78 36.22 26.02
C ILE A 7 8.54 36.37 25.14
N ILE A 8 8.21 35.37 24.33
CA ILE A 8 6.91 35.22 23.64
C ILE A 8 6.46 33.81 24.03
N ALA A 9 5.68 33.62 25.09
CA ALA A 9 4.23 33.84 25.21
C ALA A 9 3.40 32.89 24.33
N VAL A 10 3.25 31.67 24.84
CA VAL A 10 2.13 30.74 24.63
C VAL A 10 0.83 31.46 24.98
N SER A 11 -0.13 31.56 24.05
CA SER A 11 -1.59 31.72 24.27
C SER A 11 -2.30 32.05 22.95
N LEU A 12 -2.88 31.06 22.24
CA LEU A 12 -4.09 31.26 21.40
C LEU A 12 -4.66 29.95 20.81
N VAL A 13 -5.18 29.04 21.66
CA VAL A 13 -6.19 28.03 21.22
C VAL A 13 -7.20 27.81 22.35
N VAL A 14 -7.99 28.83 22.64
CA VAL A 14 -9.28 28.68 23.34
C VAL A 14 -10.20 29.70 22.72
N VAL A 15 -11.01 29.28 21.74
CA VAL A 15 -12.34 29.77 21.33
C VAL A 15 -12.63 29.13 19.97
N MET A 16 -13.20 27.91 20.00
CA MET A 16 -14.18 27.40 19.03
C MET A 16 -14.64 25.98 19.44
N CYS A 17 -14.99 25.80 20.71
CA CYS A 17 -15.69 24.60 21.22
C CYS A 17 -16.95 25.00 21.98
N ALA A 18 -17.87 25.71 21.31
CA ALA A 18 -19.19 25.99 21.86
C ALA A 18 -20.15 26.45 20.75
N GLN A 19 -20.55 25.55 19.84
CA GLN A 19 -21.80 25.72 19.06
C GLN A 19 -22.19 24.49 18.21
N VAL A 20 -22.28 23.28 18.78
CA VAL A 20 -23.22 22.25 18.30
C VAL A 20 -23.65 21.38 19.49
N LEU A 21 -24.46 21.95 20.39
CA LEU A 21 -25.21 21.22 21.41
C LEU A 21 -26.65 21.71 21.36
N CYS A 22 -27.42 21.16 20.41
CA CYS A 22 -28.87 21.01 20.50
C CYS A 22 -29.38 20.29 19.23
N GLY A 23 -29.72 19.02 19.38
CA GLY A 23 -30.33 18.20 18.33
C GLY A 23 -30.42 16.75 18.81
N ALA A 24 -31.64 16.26 19.00
CA ALA A 24 -32.01 15.03 19.69
C ALA A 24 -31.19 13.77 19.34
N ALA A 25 -30.82 13.00 20.36
CA ALA A 25 -30.24 11.67 20.24
C ALA A 25 -31.29 10.63 19.79
N PRO A 26 -30.96 9.70 18.88
CA PRO A 26 -31.59 8.39 18.87
C PRO A 26 -30.83 7.46 19.81
N ALA A 27 -31.59 6.77 20.67
CA ALA A 27 -31.13 5.71 21.54
C ALA A 27 -30.62 4.53 20.70
N ASN A 28 -29.31 4.30 20.72
CA ASN A 28 -28.61 3.02 20.55
C ASN A 28 -27.10 3.31 20.49
N ALA A 29 -26.48 3.54 21.65
CA ALA A 29 -25.03 3.58 21.76
C ALA A 29 -24.49 2.14 21.75
N PRO A 30 -23.58 1.77 20.82
CA PRO A 30 -22.85 0.51 20.95
C PRO A 30 -21.88 0.60 22.13
N ALA A 31 -21.66 -0.54 22.78
CA ALA A 31 -20.84 -0.69 23.97
C ALA A 31 -19.47 -0.01 23.81
N ILE A 32 -19.06 0.69 24.87
CA ILE A 32 -17.71 1.21 25.06
C ILE A 32 -16.74 0.05 24.85
N VAL A 33 -16.00 0.10 23.75
CA VAL A 33 -14.87 -0.79 23.48
C VAL A 33 -13.87 -0.54 24.61
N LYS A 34 -13.55 -1.60 25.36
CA LYS A 34 -12.46 -1.56 26.33
C LYS A 34 -11.18 -1.21 25.57
N ALA A 35 -10.51 -0.14 25.98
CA ALA A 35 -9.15 0.13 25.56
C ALA A 35 -8.28 -1.07 25.93
N GLU A 36 -7.47 -1.55 24.98
CA GLU A 36 -6.38 -2.48 25.25
C GLU A 36 -5.32 -1.74 26.08
N GLU A 37 -5.51 -1.76 27.40
CA GLU A 37 -4.48 -1.45 28.38
C GLU A 37 -3.53 -2.65 28.48
N GLU A 38 -2.58 -2.78 27.56
CA GLU A 38 -1.34 -3.57 27.79
C GLU A 38 -0.34 -3.33 26.65
N ASN A 39 0.21 -2.12 26.59
CA ASN A 39 1.53 -1.90 25.98
C ASN A 39 2.31 -0.97 26.93
N LYS A 40 2.80 -1.56 28.02
CA LYS A 40 3.64 -0.85 28.97
C LYS A 40 4.98 -0.59 28.29
N MET A 41 5.37 0.69 28.23
CA MET A 41 6.74 1.11 27.89
C MET A 41 7.72 0.32 28.74
N GLU A 42 8.50 -0.54 28.11
CA GLU A 42 9.80 -0.93 28.64
C GLU A 42 10.89 -0.18 27.85
N THR A 43 11.99 0.06 28.53
CA THR A 43 13.10 0.98 28.20
C THR A 43 13.54 0.92 26.74
N PHE A 44 13.67 2.10 26.09
CA PHE A 44 14.38 2.24 24.82
C PHE A 44 15.75 1.55 24.92
N ALA A 45 15.95 0.47 24.14
CA ALA A 45 17.30 0.04 23.78
C ALA A 45 17.97 1.20 23.05
N SER A 46 19.19 1.58 23.42
CA SER A 46 19.91 2.61 22.67
C SER A 46 20.19 2.12 21.25
N ASP A 47 20.16 3.02 20.25
CA ASP A 47 20.39 2.66 18.84
C ASP A 47 21.69 1.86 18.61
N SER A 48 22.67 1.99 19.50
CA SER A 48 23.93 1.23 19.48
C SER A 48 23.80 -0.27 19.79
N GLU A 49 22.61 -0.76 20.15
CA GLU A 49 22.37 -2.17 20.51
C GLU A 49 21.79 -3.03 19.38
N TRP A 50 21.59 -2.43 18.20
CA TRP A 50 21.02 -3.07 17.01
C TRP A 50 22.05 -3.19 15.89
N LYS A 51 21.98 -4.25 15.09
CA LYS A 51 22.84 -4.49 13.93
C LYS A 51 22.68 -3.41 12.85
N TYR A 52 21.44 -3.02 12.54
CA TYR A 52 21.14 -2.00 11.54
C TYR A 52 20.73 -0.66 12.14
N GLY A 53 19.65 -0.61 12.93
CA GLY A 53 19.18 0.59 13.63
C GLY A 53 19.18 1.86 12.77
N LEU A 54 19.12 3.03 13.42
CA LEU A 54 19.49 4.28 12.74
C LEU A 54 20.97 4.59 12.85
N GLY A 55 21.64 4.15 13.92
CA GLY A 55 23.01 4.58 14.23
C GLY A 55 23.11 6.11 14.22
N ASP A 56 24.01 6.65 13.39
CA ASP A 56 24.20 8.09 13.21
C ASP A 56 23.37 8.70 12.06
N ALA A 57 22.58 7.89 11.34
CA ALA A 57 21.83 8.33 10.18
C ALA A 57 20.63 9.22 10.55
N ILE A 58 20.27 10.13 9.65
CA ILE A 58 19.04 10.90 9.78
C ILE A 58 17.84 9.97 9.53
N GLY A 59 16.90 9.94 10.46
CA GLY A 59 15.71 9.12 10.32
C GLY A 59 14.74 9.24 11.48
N PHE A 60 13.92 8.21 11.60
CA PHE A 60 12.96 8.04 12.68
C PHE A 60 12.98 6.60 13.18
N ASN A 61 12.96 6.39 14.49
CA ASN A 61 12.88 5.07 15.11
C ASN A 61 11.83 5.05 16.23
N GLU A 62 11.21 3.89 16.43
CA GLU A 62 10.26 3.67 17.50
C GLU A 62 10.32 2.24 18.01
N SER A 63 10.07 2.08 19.30
CA SER A 63 9.92 0.78 19.95
C SER A 63 8.46 0.30 20.00
N THR A 64 7.59 0.86 19.16
CA THR A 64 6.16 0.54 19.12
C THR A 64 5.69 0.23 17.70
N TYR A 65 4.62 -0.55 17.62
CA TYR A 65 3.96 -0.91 16.37
C TYR A 65 2.44 -1.02 16.58
N LYS A 66 1.71 -1.11 15.47
CA LYS A 66 0.28 -1.42 15.47
C LYS A 66 -0.01 -2.61 14.58
N THR A 67 -0.73 -3.58 15.13
CA THR A 67 -1.24 -4.71 14.35
C THR A 67 -2.31 -4.24 13.37
N ILE A 68 -2.28 -4.79 12.16
CA ILE A 68 -3.31 -4.57 11.13
C ILE A 68 -4.13 -5.85 10.98
N ASP A 69 -5.27 -5.90 11.65
CA ASP A 69 -6.18 -7.06 11.57
C ASP A 69 -6.97 -7.11 10.27
N LYS A 70 -7.32 -8.31 9.84
CA LYS A 70 -8.27 -8.53 8.74
C LYS A 70 -9.63 -7.93 9.09
N LYS A 71 -10.28 -7.28 8.12
CA LYS A 71 -11.64 -6.70 8.25
C LYS A 71 -11.79 -5.69 9.40
N THR A 72 -10.69 -5.09 9.87
CA THR A 72 -10.79 -4.06 10.91
C THR A 72 -11.35 -2.76 10.36
N GLY A 73 -12.07 -2.04 11.22
CA GLY A 73 -12.52 -0.67 10.96
C GLY A 73 -11.54 0.40 11.46
N ASN A 74 -10.51 0.00 12.20
CA ASN A 74 -9.51 0.94 12.70
C ASN A 74 -8.60 1.43 11.56
N ASP A 75 -7.83 2.47 11.86
CA ASP A 75 -6.89 3.08 10.91
C ASP A 75 -5.43 2.83 11.32
N ASN A 76 -5.15 1.69 11.95
CA ASN A 76 -3.80 1.33 12.43
C ASN A 76 -2.74 1.35 11.32
N TRP A 77 -3.16 1.09 10.07
CA TRP A 77 -2.29 1.19 8.89
C TRP A 77 -1.64 2.58 8.73
N LYS A 78 -2.22 3.64 9.31
CA LYS A 78 -1.65 5.00 9.27
C LYS A 78 -0.39 5.16 10.11
N GLU A 79 -0.10 4.24 11.01
CA GLU A 79 1.12 4.24 11.84
C GLU A 79 2.26 3.42 11.22
N GLY A 80 2.00 2.72 10.12
CA GLY A 80 2.99 1.88 9.43
C GLY A 80 4.17 2.67 8.86
N SER A 81 5.31 2.01 8.74
CA SER A 81 6.51 2.55 8.10
C SER A 81 6.31 2.60 6.57
N VAL A 82 6.83 3.64 5.90
CA VAL A 82 6.56 3.87 4.47
C VAL A 82 7.85 4.12 3.71
N THR A 83 7.96 3.52 2.53
CA THR A 83 8.94 3.87 1.52
C THR A 83 8.37 3.65 0.11
N ALA A 84 8.92 4.36 -0.87
CA ALA A 84 8.43 4.39 -2.25
C ALA A 84 9.51 4.91 -3.21
N ASN A 85 9.39 4.53 -4.48
CA ASN A 85 10.31 4.97 -5.54
C ASN A 85 9.76 6.10 -6.43
N GLY A 86 8.57 6.61 -6.10
CA GLY A 86 7.81 7.62 -6.86
C GLY A 86 6.67 7.04 -7.69
N GLU A 87 6.64 5.73 -7.91
CA GLU A 87 5.57 5.04 -8.65
C GLU A 87 4.96 3.89 -7.83
N ILE A 88 5.79 3.00 -7.32
CA ILE A 88 5.42 1.93 -6.41
C ILE A 88 5.93 2.22 -5.00
N GLY A 89 5.23 1.71 -4.00
CA GLY A 89 5.61 1.80 -2.61
C GLY A 89 4.83 0.85 -1.73
N PHE A 90 5.18 0.81 -0.46
CA PHE A 90 4.45 0.00 0.51
C PHE A 90 4.35 0.68 1.87
N ILE A 91 3.39 0.20 2.65
CA ILE A 91 3.24 0.50 4.07
C ILE A 91 3.45 -0.80 4.84
N GLU A 92 4.35 -0.81 5.80
CA GLU A 92 4.71 -1.96 6.62
C GLU A 92 4.23 -1.75 8.07
N SER A 93 3.53 -2.72 8.66
CA SER A 93 3.09 -2.61 10.06
C SER A 93 4.22 -2.74 11.07
N CYS A 94 5.30 -3.41 10.67
CA CYS A 94 6.43 -3.81 11.48
C CYS A 94 6.03 -4.68 12.69
N ASP A 95 4.90 -5.39 12.66
CA ASP A 95 4.52 -6.29 13.76
C ASP A 95 5.45 -7.52 13.79
N PRO A 96 6.17 -7.80 14.90
CA PRO A 96 7.12 -8.90 14.99
C PRO A 96 6.48 -10.29 15.00
N ARG A 97 5.15 -10.38 15.22
CA ARG A 97 4.37 -11.62 15.13
C ARG A 97 3.83 -11.85 13.73
N GLU A 98 3.16 -10.85 13.18
CA GLU A 98 2.46 -10.94 11.90
C GLU A 98 2.52 -9.61 11.17
N ASP A 99 3.60 -9.43 10.42
CA ASP A 99 3.81 -8.18 9.71
C ASP A 99 2.97 -8.10 8.45
N VAL A 100 2.49 -6.89 8.13
CA VAL A 100 1.57 -6.60 7.05
C VAL A 100 2.20 -5.59 6.10
N PHE A 101 2.33 -5.99 4.83
CA PHE A 101 2.78 -5.12 3.74
C PHE A 101 1.59 -4.73 2.88
N ILE A 102 1.27 -3.44 2.81
CA ILE A 102 0.24 -2.89 1.92
C ILE A 102 0.93 -2.29 0.70
N PHE A 103 0.82 -2.98 -0.44
CA PHE A 103 1.44 -2.59 -1.69
C PHE A 103 0.60 -1.55 -2.44
N ASN A 104 1.28 -0.57 -3.01
CA ASN A 104 0.70 0.61 -3.62
C ASN A 104 1.37 0.91 -4.96
N ASN A 105 0.59 1.38 -5.94
CA ASN A 105 1.08 1.92 -7.19
C ASN A 105 0.21 3.13 -7.58
N THR A 106 0.84 4.24 -7.95
CA THR A 106 0.15 5.51 -8.31
C THR A 106 -0.90 5.37 -9.42
N LYS A 107 -0.78 4.35 -10.28
CA LYS A 107 -1.74 4.03 -11.35
C LYS A 107 -3.00 3.34 -10.83
N ILE A 108 -2.95 2.65 -9.69
CA ILE A 108 -4.05 1.79 -9.26
C ILE A 108 -5.14 2.63 -8.58
N VAL A 109 -6.26 2.75 -9.29
CA VAL A 109 -7.46 3.45 -8.85
C VAL A 109 -8.67 2.56 -9.07
N THR A 110 -9.75 2.78 -8.34
CA THR A 110 -11.06 2.18 -8.63
C THR A 110 -11.61 2.71 -9.96
N ASP A 111 -12.32 1.86 -10.71
CA ASP A 111 -13.08 2.34 -11.88
C ASP A 111 -14.55 2.56 -11.51
N ASN A 112 -15.21 3.47 -12.22
CA ASN A 112 -16.60 3.80 -12.00
C ASN A 112 -17.26 4.31 -13.30
N GLN A 113 -18.56 4.56 -13.23
CA GLN A 113 -19.37 4.95 -14.40
C GLN A 113 -19.41 6.47 -14.64
N ASP A 114 -18.62 7.28 -13.93
CA ASP A 114 -18.65 8.74 -14.08
C ASP A 114 -18.14 9.20 -15.45
N ILE A 115 -18.52 10.44 -15.77
CA ILE A 115 -18.10 11.13 -16.98
C ILE A 115 -16.81 11.87 -16.65
N TYR A 116 -15.76 11.64 -17.44
CA TYR A 116 -14.42 12.20 -17.21
C TYR A 116 -13.97 13.14 -18.34
N GLU A 117 -14.70 13.17 -19.45
CA GLU A 117 -14.40 13.99 -20.62
C GLU A 117 -14.79 15.44 -20.40
N THR A 118 -13.86 16.38 -20.56
CA THR A 118 -14.13 17.81 -20.36
C THR A 118 -15.26 18.33 -21.27
N PRO A 119 -16.31 18.99 -20.73
CA PRO A 119 -17.37 19.58 -21.53
C PRO A 119 -16.85 20.64 -22.50
N VAL A 120 -17.32 20.59 -23.75
CA VAL A 120 -17.01 21.62 -24.75
C VAL A 120 -18.02 22.76 -24.63
N ILE A 121 -17.69 23.74 -23.77
CA ILE A 121 -18.53 24.92 -23.48
C ILE A 121 -17.81 26.25 -23.75
N SER A 122 -16.76 26.22 -24.57
CA SER A 122 -15.93 27.41 -24.87
C SER A 122 -16.72 28.53 -25.54
N ASN A 123 -17.82 28.22 -26.22
CA ASN A 123 -18.70 29.19 -26.87
C ASN A 123 -19.40 30.17 -25.91
N ILE A 124 -19.52 29.83 -24.62
CA ILE A 124 -20.14 30.71 -23.60
C ILE A 124 -19.13 31.55 -22.82
N LEU A 125 -17.83 31.48 -23.14
CA LEU A 125 -16.78 32.07 -22.32
C LEU A 125 -16.93 33.59 -22.15
N ASP A 126 -17.29 34.30 -23.22
CA ASP A 126 -17.49 35.75 -23.17
C ASP A 126 -18.73 36.15 -22.37
N GLU A 127 -19.82 35.38 -22.48
CA GLU A 127 -21.02 35.57 -21.69
C GLU A 127 -20.76 35.33 -20.19
N GLN A 128 -20.05 34.24 -19.88
CA GLN A 128 -19.64 33.88 -18.52
C GLN A 128 -18.74 34.96 -17.90
N ARG A 129 -17.80 35.54 -18.66
CA ARG A 129 -16.92 36.64 -18.21
C ARG A 129 -17.72 37.91 -17.90
N LYS A 130 -18.61 38.32 -18.80
CA LYS A 130 -19.48 39.50 -18.58
C LYS A 130 -20.36 39.30 -17.35
N GLY A 131 -20.95 38.13 -17.22
CA GLY A 131 -21.80 37.76 -16.09
C GLY A 131 -21.08 37.78 -14.73
N ALA A 132 -19.79 37.38 -14.69
CA ALA A 132 -18.96 37.50 -13.49
C ALA A 132 -18.68 38.96 -13.08
N ILE A 133 -18.47 39.86 -14.06
CA ILE A 133 -18.28 41.30 -13.83
C ILE A 133 -19.57 41.93 -13.31
N TYR A 134 -20.70 41.67 -13.98
CA TYR A 134 -22.00 42.25 -13.64
C TYR A 134 -22.72 41.53 -12.49
N ARG A 135 -22.23 40.37 -12.06
CA ARG A 135 -22.80 39.50 -11.01
C ARG A 135 -24.27 39.13 -11.23
N ASN A 136 -24.64 38.80 -12.47
CA ASN A 136 -26.06 38.59 -12.82
C ASN A 136 -26.35 37.35 -13.69
N ASN A 137 -25.37 36.79 -14.40
CA ASN A 137 -25.59 35.67 -15.31
C ASN A 137 -24.41 34.69 -15.25
N PHE A 138 -24.66 33.40 -15.02
CA PHE A 138 -23.62 32.38 -14.88
C PHE A 138 -24.03 31.12 -15.66
N PRO A 139 -24.00 31.16 -17.00
CA PRO A 139 -24.58 30.12 -17.86
C PRO A 139 -23.83 28.77 -17.82
N TRP A 140 -22.68 28.69 -17.17
CA TRP A 140 -21.84 27.49 -17.22
C TRP A 140 -22.54 26.22 -16.74
N VAL A 141 -23.38 26.27 -15.71
CA VAL A 141 -24.09 25.09 -15.19
C VAL A 141 -25.03 24.52 -16.24
N SER A 142 -25.86 25.37 -16.84
CA SER A 142 -26.82 24.94 -17.87
C SER A 142 -26.12 24.52 -19.16
N ALA A 143 -24.98 25.13 -19.51
CA ALA A 143 -24.18 24.72 -20.65
C ALA A 143 -23.56 23.32 -20.45
N VAL A 144 -23.02 23.03 -19.27
CA VAL A 144 -22.49 21.71 -18.92
C VAL A 144 -23.59 20.65 -18.96
N ASP A 145 -24.75 20.92 -18.36
CA ASP A 145 -25.87 19.97 -18.37
C ASP A 145 -26.47 19.76 -19.77
N SER A 146 -26.50 20.82 -20.60
CA SER A 146 -26.92 20.71 -22.01
C SER A 146 -25.94 19.85 -22.81
N TYR A 147 -24.63 20.06 -22.60
CA TYR A 147 -23.59 19.22 -23.19
C TYR A 147 -23.77 17.75 -22.76
N ALA A 148 -23.89 17.49 -21.46
CA ALA A 148 -24.06 16.14 -20.92
C ALA A 148 -25.33 15.46 -21.47
N SER A 149 -26.46 16.17 -21.49
CA SER A 149 -27.72 15.66 -22.02
C SER A 149 -27.64 15.35 -23.53
N SER A 150 -26.91 16.18 -24.27
CA SER A 150 -26.70 15.99 -25.71
C SER A 150 -25.79 14.80 -26.00
N GLN A 151 -24.60 14.76 -25.39
CA GLN A 151 -23.56 13.77 -25.65
C GLN A 151 -23.85 12.42 -25.00
N TYR A 152 -24.43 12.44 -23.79
CA TYR A 152 -24.53 11.26 -22.93
C TYR A 152 -25.96 10.89 -22.57
N GLY A 153 -26.95 11.76 -22.85
CA GLY A 153 -28.35 11.49 -22.54
C GLY A 153 -28.61 11.39 -21.03
N THR A 154 -27.84 12.12 -20.23
CA THR A 154 -27.98 12.24 -18.77
C THR A 154 -27.41 13.59 -18.31
N GLY A 155 -27.74 14.03 -17.10
CA GLY A 155 -27.13 15.22 -16.49
C GLY A 155 -25.66 14.97 -16.12
N TRP A 156 -24.89 16.06 -15.95
CA TRP A 156 -23.48 15.93 -15.60
C TRP A 156 -23.30 15.38 -14.17
N GLY A 157 -23.99 16.02 -13.21
CA GLY A 157 -23.95 15.66 -11.79
C GLY A 157 -22.60 15.96 -11.12
N LEU A 158 -22.44 15.54 -9.86
CA LEU A 158 -21.12 15.57 -9.21
C LEU A 158 -20.28 14.41 -9.71
N THR A 159 -19.10 14.71 -10.26
CA THR A 159 -18.12 13.72 -10.72
C THR A 159 -16.87 13.81 -9.86
N TRP A 160 -16.50 12.73 -9.19
CA TRP A 160 -15.26 12.66 -8.40
C TRP A 160 -14.14 12.02 -9.23
N SER A 161 -12.90 12.43 -8.95
CA SER A 161 -11.74 11.68 -9.44
C SER A 161 -11.84 10.23 -8.99
N ARG A 162 -11.34 9.31 -9.82
CA ARG A 162 -11.30 7.88 -9.46
C ARG A 162 -10.61 7.69 -8.11
N PRO A 163 -11.28 7.11 -7.10
CA PRO A 163 -10.67 6.87 -5.80
C PRO A 163 -9.46 5.97 -5.92
N TYR A 164 -8.41 6.30 -5.17
CA TYR A 164 -7.24 5.45 -5.01
C TYR A 164 -7.59 4.14 -4.28
N GLN A 165 -6.90 3.05 -4.59
CA GLN A 165 -6.98 1.79 -3.84
C GLN A 165 -5.61 1.11 -3.76
N PRO A 166 -5.31 0.38 -2.66
CA PRO A 166 -4.11 -0.44 -2.57
C PRO A 166 -4.16 -1.61 -3.57
N ALA A 167 -2.98 -2.08 -3.98
CA ALA A 167 -2.82 -3.15 -4.94
C ALA A 167 -3.08 -4.52 -4.31
N ALA A 168 -2.39 -4.82 -3.21
CA ALA A 168 -2.44 -6.07 -2.47
C ALA A 168 -1.99 -5.85 -1.02
N GLN A 169 -2.32 -6.80 -0.14
CA GLN A 169 -1.84 -6.82 1.25
C GLN A 169 -1.28 -8.20 1.58
N TYR A 170 0.01 -8.26 1.89
CA TYR A 170 0.68 -9.51 2.26
C TYR A 170 0.92 -9.57 3.74
N ARG A 171 1.09 -10.79 4.25
CA ARG A 171 1.41 -11.04 5.64
C ARG A 171 2.60 -11.97 5.77
N ILE A 172 3.50 -11.61 6.66
CA ILE A 172 4.67 -12.41 7.04
C ILE A 172 4.49 -12.81 8.50
N ILE A 173 4.12 -14.08 8.71
CA ILE A 173 3.89 -14.65 10.04
C ILE A 173 5.21 -15.22 10.55
N ASN A 174 5.63 -14.77 11.74
CA ASN A 174 6.71 -15.39 12.49
C ASN A 174 6.15 -16.59 13.27
N ASN A 175 6.46 -17.81 12.81
CA ASN A 175 5.92 -19.03 13.42
C ASN A 175 6.57 -19.35 14.78
N ASP A 176 7.71 -18.74 15.09
CA ASP A 176 8.45 -18.91 16.35
C ASP A 176 8.28 -17.71 17.30
N TYR A 177 7.27 -16.88 17.07
CA TYR A 177 6.99 -15.70 17.89
C TYR A 177 6.76 -16.04 19.38
N SER A 178 7.35 -15.23 20.26
CA SER A 178 7.06 -15.17 21.70
C SER A 178 6.84 -13.72 22.15
N SER A 179 6.23 -13.53 23.32
CA SER A 179 5.94 -12.19 23.87
C SER A 179 7.20 -11.32 24.06
N GLU A 180 8.37 -11.93 24.25
CA GLU A 180 9.65 -11.24 24.37
C GLU A 180 10.05 -10.52 23.07
N ASN A 181 9.58 -11.00 21.91
CA ASN A 181 9.81 -10.30 20.64
C ASN A 181 9.17 -8.91 20.60
N SER A 182 8.14 -8.67 21.41
CA SER A 182 7.47 -7.38 21.51
C SER A 182 8.13 -6.46 22.55
N SER A 183 8.89 -6.99 23.51
CA SER A 183 9.53 -6.18 24.56
C SER A 183 10.90 -5.64 24.15
N LEU A 184 11.63 -6.37 23.32
CA LEU A 184 12.92 -5.95 22.75
C LEU A 184 12.76 -5.75 21.25
N TYR A 185 12.30 -4.56 20.88
CA TYR A 185 11.83 -4.27 19.53
C TYR A 185 12.22 -2.85 19.10
N ASN A 186 12.56 -2.69 17.84
CA ASN A 186 12.82 -1.41 17.19
C ASN A 186 12.38 -1.45 15.73
N ARG A 187 11.66 -0.42 15.27
CA ARG A 187 11.48 -0.12 13.85
C ARG A 187 12.10 1.20 13.51
N TYR A 188 12.55 1.35 12.27
CA TYR A 188 13.17 2.59 11.81
C TYR A 188 12.85 2.89 10.35
N THR A 189 13.04 4.17 10.00
CA THR A 189 13.09 4.65 8.62
C THR A 189 14.33 5.49 8.46
N ASN A 190 15.26 5.05 7.62
CA ASN A 190 16.49 5.75 7.32
C ASN A 190 16.26 6.70 6.13
N TYR A 191 16.35 8.01 6.35
CA TYR A 191 16.09 9.01 5.32
C TYR A 191 17.26 9.21 4.35
N GLU A 192 18.45 8.69 4.67
CA GLU A 192 19.62 8.75 3.80
C GLU A 192 19.59 7.64 2.75
N THR A 193 19.05 6.47 3.09
CA THR A 193 18.96 5.31 2.19
C THR A 193 17.55 5.08 1.63
N GLY A 194 16.52 5.59 2.30
CA GLY A 194 15.12 5.27 1.98
C GLY A 194 14.67 3.89 2.44
N GLU A 195 15.46 3.22 3.28
CA GLU A 195 15.14 1.92 3.86
C GLU A 195 14.19 2.07 5.06
N VAL A 196 13.23 1.15 5.16
CA VAL A 196 12.50 0.87 6.41
C VAL A 196 12.99 -0.46 6.97
N GLY A 197 13.13 -0.53 8.30
CA GLY A 197 13.56 -1.76 8.95
C GLY A 197 12.84 -2.00 10.24
N VAL A 198 12.83 -3.27 10.64
CA VAL A 198 12.31 -3.74 11.92
C VAL A 198 13.22 -4.83 12.45
N GLN A 199 13.50 -4.74 13.74
CA GLN A 199 14.44 -5.58 14.44
C GLN A 199 13.87 -5.94 15.80
N TRP A 200 14.05 -7.18 16.21
CA TRP A 200 13.59 -7.64 17.52
C TRP A 200 14.51 -8.72 18.08
N LYS A 201 14.48 -8.89 19.40
CA LYS A 201 15.23 -9.97 20.07
C LYS A 201 14.28 -11.05 20.57
N ASP A 202 14.73 -12.29 20.52
CA ASP A 202 14.03 -13.40 21.19
C ASP A 202 14.40 -13.48 22.67
N ASN A 203 13.78 -14.42 23.40
CA ASN A 203 14.05 -14.64 24.82
C ASN A 203 15.52 -15.04 25.12
N SER A 204 16.28 -15.49 24.12
CA SER A 204 17.71 -15.80 24.24
C SER A 204 18.59 -14.59 23.89
N GLY A 205 18.00 -13.45 23.53
CA GLY A 205 18.70 -12.25 23.11
C GLY A 205 19.20 -12.28 21.66
N ASN A 206 18.81 -13.28 20.85
CA ASN A 206 19.22 -13.31 19.46
C ASN A 206 18.42 -12.27 18.67
N GLU A 207 19.11 -11.52 17.81
CA GLU A 207 18.52 -10.44 17.02
C GLU A 207 18.07 -10.93 15.64
N TRP A 208 16.83 -10.61 15.30
CA TRP A 208 16.18 -10.91 14.03
C TRP A 208 15.92 -9.60 13.30
N ASN A 209 16.15 -9.58 11.98
CA ASN A 209 16.06 -8.35 11.20
C ASN A 209 15.21 -8.55 9.96
N ARG A 210 14.39 -7.53 9.66
CA ARG A 210 13.76 -7.34 8.36
C ARG A 210 14.05 -5.93 7.87
N ARG A 211 14.44 -5.80 6.61
CA ARG A 211 14.72 -4.53 5.96
C ARG A 211 14.10 -4.50 4.60
N SER A 212 13.53 -3.36 4.24
CA SER A 212 12.77 -3.21 3.02
C SER A 212 12.99 -1.84 2.39
N PHE A 213 12.98 -1.77 1.07
CA PHE A 213 13.02 -0.50 0.33
C PHE A 213 12.34 -0.65 -1.03
N ALA A 214 12.02 0.49 -1.65
CA ALA A 214 11.52 0.55 -3.03
C ALA A 214 12.63 1.07 -3.94
N SER A 215 13.19 0.20 -4.79
CA SER A 215 14.21 0.54 -5.78
C SER A 215 13.61 1.37 -6.91
N ARG A 216 14.23 2.52 -7.21
CA ARG A 216 13.87 3.33 -8.38
C ARG A 216 14.54 2.87 -9.65
N SER A 217 15.77 2.39 -9.59
CA SER A 217 16.53 1.96 -10.76
C SER A 217 15.96 0.69 -11.39
N ASP A 218 15.43 -0.20 -10.57
CA ASP A 218 14.93 -1.51 -11.00
C ASP A 218 13.40 -1.63 -10.95
N GLU A 219 12.72 -0.61 -10.42
CA GLU A 219 11.25 -0.59 -10.27
C GLU A 219 10.71 -1.80 -9.50
N ILE A 220 11.37 -2.16 -8.39
CA ILE A 220 11.00 -3.27 -7.51
C ILE A 220 10.92 -2.81 -6.06
N ILE A 221 10.15 -3.54 -5.25
CA ILE A 221 10.23 -3.50 -3.79
C ILE A 221 11.03 -4.72 -3.35
N VAL A 222 12.01 -4.51 -2.49
CA VAL A 222 12.85 -5.57 -1.93
C VAL A 222 12.58 -5.64 -0.43
N THR A 223 12.30 -6.82 0.08
CA THR A 223 12.23 -7.12 1.51
C THR A 223 13.19 -8.25 1.81
N TYR A 224 14.18 -8.01 2.66
CA TYR A 224 15.15 -8.98 3.10
C TYR A 224 14.94 -9.29 4.58
N ILE A 225 14.84 -10.57 4.90
CA ILE A 225 14.65 -11.07 6.26
C ILE A 225 15.84 -11.97 6.56
N GLU A 226 16.49 -11.74 7.69
CA GLU A 226 17.60 -12.56 8.15
C GLU A 226 17.40 -13.03 9.60
N ALA A 227 17.84 -14.26 9.83
CA ALA A 227 17.98 -14.87 11.13
C ALA A 227 19.37 -14.56 11.71
N PRO A 228 19.50 -14.58 13.05
CA PRO A 228 20.79 -14.52 13.71
C PRO A 228 21.69 -15.72 13.35
N GLU A 229 23.00 -15.58 13.54
CA GLU A 229 23.97 -16.63 13.21
C GLU A 229 23.62 -17.98 13.88
N GLY A 230 23.63 -19.05 13.10
CA GLY A 230 23.33 -20.41 13.58
C GLY A 230 21.85 -20.69 13.84
N LYS A 231 20.95 -19.80 13.41
CA LYS A 231 19.49 -20.00 13.43
C LYS A 231 18.94 -20.03 12.01
N ASP A 232 17.80 -20.70 11.88
CA ASP A 232 17.00 -20.72 10.66
C ASP A 232 15.72 -19.91 10.85
N LEU A 233 15.25 -19.31 9.77
CA LEU A 233 13.93 -18.71 9.67
C LEU A 233 12.86 -19.81 9.70
N ASN A 234 11.73 -19.46 10.33
CA ASN A 234 10.49 -20.22 10.25
C ASN A 234 9.34 -19.23 10.07
N ILE A 235 9.08 -18.86 8.81
CA ILE A 235 8.08 -17.85 8.47
C ILE A 235 7.03 -18.39 7.52
N THR A 236 5.80 -17.88 7.62
CA THR A 236 4.73 -18.20 6.68
C THR A 236 4.27 -16.94 5.95
N LEU A 237 4.34 -16.98 4.62
CA LEU A 237 3.84 -15.93 3.74
C LEU A 237 2.38 -16.22 3.37
N THR A 238 1.51 -15.22 3.53
CA THR A 238 0.10 -15.28 3.13
C THR A 238 -0.36 -13.95 2.52
N MET A 239 -1.56 -13.93 1.94
CA MET A 239 -2.15 -12.74 1.33
C MET A 239 -3.57 -12.52 1.82
N ASP A 240 -3.93 -11.27 2.06
CA ASP A 240 -5.28 -10.90 2.42
C ASP A 240 -6.16 -10.80 1.19
N HIS A 241 -7.46 -11.09 1.37
CA HIS A 241 -8.40 -10.88 0.27
C HIS A 241 -8.70 -9.38 0.21
N LEU A 242 -8.91 -8.86 -1.00
CA LEU A 242 -9.30 -7.46 -1.21
C LEU A 242 -10.45 -6.99 -0.29
N VAL A 243 -11.40 -7.87 0.06
CA VAL A 243 -12.55 -7.54 0.92
C VAL A 243 -12.22 -7.50 2.41
N GLU A 244 -11.03 -7.93 2.79
CA GLU A 244 -10.52 -7.93 4.17
C GLU A 244 -9.50 -6.81 4.41
N MET A 245 -8.98 -6.24 3.33
CA MET A 245 -8.16 -5.05 3.38
C MET A 245 -9.00 -3.85 3.85
N ARG A 246 -8.36 -2.94 4.58
CA ARG A 246 -9.00 -1.69 4.99
C ARG A 246 -9.27 -0.82 3.75
N ASN A 247 -10.49 -0.91 3.22
CA ASN A 247 -10.96 -0.10 2.11
C ASN A 247 -12.03 0.89 2.62
N LEU A 248 -11.90 2.19 2.30
CA LEU A 248 -12.81 3.26 2.75
C LEU A 248 -14.17 3.25 2.02
N GLY A 249 -14.67 2.07 1.63
CA GLY A 249 -16.05 1.89 1.17
C GLY A 249 -16.34 2.35 -0.25
N THR A 250 -15.36 2.36 -1.16
CA THR A 250 -15.48 2.98 -2.48
C THR A 250 -15.88 2.04 -3.63
N VAL A 251 -16.08 0.74 -3.39
CA VAL A 251 -16.37 -0.23 -4.46
C VAL A 251 -17.69 -0.94 -4.23
N TRP A 252 -18.80 -0.26 -4.56
CA TRP A 252 -20.15 -0.86 -4.54
C TRP A 252 -20.22 -2.20 -5.29
N ASN A 253 -19.39 -2.34 -6.33
CA ASN A 253 -19.23 -3.59 -7.02
C ASN A 253 -17.82 -4.11 -6.81
N ARG A 254 -17.76 -5.32 -6.27
CA ARG A 254 -16.52 -6.03 -5.94
C ARG A 254 -15.78 -6.41 -7.22
N PRO A 255 -14.50 -6.03 -7.36
CA PRO A 255 -13.61 -6.57 -8.39
C PRO A 255 -13.43 -8.08 -8.21
N ASP A 256 -13.30 -8.81 -9.32
CA ASP A 256 -12.92 -10.22 -9.25
C ASP A 256 -11.42 -10.30 -8.93
N THR A 257 -11.04 -11.16 -7.98
CA THR A 257 -9.66 -11.29 -7.53
C THR A 257 -9.30 -12.76 -7.35
N ASP A 258 -8.04 -13.09 -7.59
CA ASP A 258 -7.47 -14.40 -7.27
C ASP A 258 -6.03 -14.26 -6.80
N TYR A 259 -5.54 -15.32 -6.14
CA TYR A 259 -4.15 -15.47 -5.75
C TYR A 259 -3.44 -16.38 -6.72
N VAL A 260 -2.24 -15.97 -7.12
CA VAL A 260 -1.38 -16.75 -8.02
C VAL A 260 -0.22 -17.28 -7.21
N VAL A 261 0.08 -18.56 -7.39
CA VAL A 261 1.35 -19.18 -6.97
C VAL A 261 1.93 -19.85 -8.21
N THR A 262 3.22 -19.62 -8.43
CA THR A 262 4.01 -20.18 -9.53
C THR A 262 5.20 -20.92 -8.92
N GLU A 263 5.46 -22.12 -9.42
CA GLU A 263 6.67 -22.89 -9.13
C GLU A 263 7.31 -23.19 -10.48
N ASP A 264 8.52 -22.69 -10.67
CA ASP A 264 9.31 -22.83 -11.89
C ASP A 264 10.79 -23.08 -11.54
N ASP A 265 11.67 -23.08 -12.56
CA ASP A 265 13.11 -23.30 -12.37
C ASP A 265 13.78 -22.21 -11.52
N ASN A 266 13.15 -21.03 -11.38
CA ASN A 266 13.60 -19.94 -10.51
C ASN A 266 13.00 -20.04 -9.09
N GLY A 267 12.29 -21.13 -8.77
CA GLY A 267 11.69 -21.40 -7.47
C GLY A 267 10.24 -20.92 -7.37
N TYR A 268 9.84 -20.50 -6.17
CA TYR A 268 8.47 -20.08 -5.92
C TYR A 268 8.28 -18.58 -6.12
N ALA A 269 7.16 -18.23 -6.76
CA ALA A 269 6.62 -16.89 -6.80
C ALA A 269 5.16 -16.89 -6.42
N PHE A 270 4.68 -15.76 -5.92
CA PHE A 270 3.28 -15.58 -5.55
C PHE A 270 2.81 -14.15 -5.84
N GLY A 271 1.50 -13.94 -5.84
CA GLY A 271 0.92 -12.67 -6.20
C GLY A 271 -0.59 -12.62 -6.05
N MET A 272 -1.15 -11.41 -6.17
CA MET A 272 -2.59 -11.22 -6.30
C MET A 272 -2.88 -10.62 -7.67
N VAL A 273 -3.93 -11.10 -8.34
CA VAL A 273 -4.45 -10.52 -9.57
C VAL A 273 -5.88 -10.08 -9.36
N ALA A 274 -6.25 -8.96 -9.96
CA ALA A 274 -7.56 -8.39 -9.81
C ALA A 274 -8.05 -7.78 -11.13
N LYS A 275 -9.31 -8.05 -11.44
CA LYS A 275 -9.99 -7.60 -12.66
C LYS A 275 -10.97 -6.51 -12.32
N TYR A 276 -10.85 -5.37 -12.99
CA TYR A 276 -11.86 -4.32 -12.91
C TYR A 276 -13.20 -4.83 -13.42
N PRO A 277 -14.33 -4.44 -12.79
CA PRO A 277 -15.63 -4.81 -13.32
C PRO A 277 -15.90 -4.26 -14.71
N ILE A 278 -16.61 -5.03 -15.55
CA ILE A 278 -16.99 -4.61 -16.90
C ILE A 278 -18.27 -3.78 -16.84
N TRP A 279 -18.17 -2.46 -16.95
CA TRP A 279 -19.33 -1.55 -17.04
C TRP A 279 -19.23 -0.56 -18.19
N ASN A 280 -20.37 0.04 -18.47
CA ASN A 280 -20.47 1.23 -19.31
C ASN A 280 -20.53 2.50 -18.47
N ARG A 281 -20.01 3.60 -19.03
CA ARG A 281 -20.22 4.97 -18.53
C ARG A 281 -21.71 5.28 -18.40
N LYS A 282 -22.10 6.09 -17.41
CA LYS A 282 -23.50 6.47 -17.13
C LYS A 282 -24.15 7.23 -18.28
N GLY A 283 -25.45 7.01 -18.51
CA GLY A 283 -26.23 7.72 -19.52
C GLY A 283 -26.77 6.83 -20.63
N SER A 284 -27.63 7.41 -21.47
CA SER A 284 -28.41 6.70 -22.48
C SER A 284 -27.90 6.87 -23.91
N LYS A 285 -26.97 7.80 -24.15
CA LYS A 285 -26.36 8.06 -25.48
C LYS A 285 -24.87 7.81 -25.46
N ASN A 286 -24.33 7.41 -26.62
CA ASN A 286 -22.92 7.13 -26.83
C ASN A 286 -22.36 6.25 -25.70
N VAL A 287 -23.06 5.15 -25.43
CA VAL A 287 -22.73 4.21 -24.36
C VAL A 287 -21.43 3.52 -24.75
N GLN A 288 -20.43 3.62 -23.89
CA GLN A 288 -19.11 3.03 -24.07
C GLN A 288 -18.65 2.41 -22.75
N PRO A 289 -17.80 1.37 -22.80
CA PRO A 289 -17.17 0.82 -21.61
C PRO A 289 -16.38 1.89 -20.84
N THR A 290 -16.28 1.73 -19.52
CA THR A 290 -15.42 2.58 -18.69
C THR A 290 -13.95 2.35 -19.03
N LYS A 291 -13.08 3.33 -18.71
CA LYS A 291 -11.67 3.33 -19.14
C LYS A 291 -10.93 2.03 -18.79
N PHE A 292 -11.19 1.45 -17.62
CA PHE A 292 -10.50 0.26 -17.15
C PHE A 292 -11.38 -0.99 -17.16
N SER A 293 -12.55 -0.93 -17.82
CA SER A 293 -13.49 -2.05 -17.93
C SER A 293 -12.85 -3.35 -18.43
N SER A 294 -11.82 -3.25 -19.26
CA SER A 294 -11.06 -4.39 -19.81
C SER A 294 -9.65 -4.49 -19.22
N GLY A 295 -9.34 -3.73 -18.18
CA GLY A 295 -8.06 -3.76 -17.48
C GLY A 295 -8.09 -4.57 -16.19
N GLY A 296 -6.96 -4.59 -15.50
CA GLY A 296 -6.78 -5.20 -14.18
C GLY A 296 -5.54 -4.64 -13.48
N TRP A 297 -5.26 -5.13 -12.29
CA TRP A 297 -4.01 -4.83 -11.57
C TRP A 297 -3.53 -6.07 -10.84
N GLY A 298 -2.27 -6.03 -10.39
CA GLY A 298 -1.74 -7.13 -9.63
C GLY A 298 -0.36 -6.88 -9.06
N THR A 299 0.10 -7.90 -8.36
CA THR A 299 1.42 -7.97 -7.74
C THR A 299 2.06 -9.30 -8.09
N ALA A 300 3.38 -9.30 -8.30
CA ALA A 300 4.17 -10.51 -8.43
C ALA A 300 5.38 -10.41 -7.49
N THR A 301 5.66 -11.48 -6.77
CA THR A 301 6.76 -11.56 -5.81
C THR A 301 7.51 -12.86 -5.99
N ARG A 302 8.82 -12.77 -6.28
CA ARG A 302 9.73 -13.91 -6.28
C ARG A 302 10.28 -14.12 -4.88
N VAL A 303 10.28 -15.38 -4.41
CA VAL A 303 10.89 -15.79 -3.14
C VAL A 303 12.28 -16.33 -3.41
N VAL A 304 13.30 -15.51 -3.17
CA VAL A 304 14.71 -15.90 -3.32
C VAL A 304 15.18 -16.44 -1.98
N THR A 305 15.53 -17.72 -1.93
CA THR A 305 16.05 -18.37 -0.73
C THR A 305 16.82 -19.65 -1.08
N SER A 306 17.77 -20.04 -0.24
CA SER A 306 18.42 -21.35 -0.29
C SER A 306 17.65 -22.43 0.51
N GLY A 307 16.58 -22.03 1.21
CA GLY A 307 15.81 -22.89 2.11
C GLY A 307 14.75 -23.72 1.41
N ASN A 308 13.98 -24.42 2.23
CA ASN A 308 12.82 -25.19 1.80
C ASN A 308 11.57 -24.30 1.80
N ILE A 309 10.72 -24.47 0.80
CA ILE A 309 9.39 -23.86 0.75
C ILE A 309 8.35 -24.97 0.80
N ASN A 310 7.54 -24.97 1.86
CA ASN A 310 6.36 -25.83 1.95
C ASN A 310 5.13 -25.04 1.49
N TYR A 311 4.65 -25.36 0.29
CA TYR A 311 3.44 -24.77 -0.27
C TYR A 311 2.18 -25.53 0.18
N ASN A 312 1.24 -24.82 0.79
CA ASN A 312 -0.10 -25.32 1.07
C ASN A 312 -1.13 -24.56 0.22
N ALA A 313 -1.80 -25.28 -0.69
CA ALA A 313 -2.91 -24.82 -1.50
C ALA A 313 -4.22 -24.71 -0.70
N ALA A 314 -4.18 -23.99 0.42
CA ALA A 314 -5.33 -23.84 1.29
C ALA A 314 -6.43 -23.01 0.62
N ARG A 315 -7.66 -23.19 1.11
CA ARG A 315 -8.83 -22.42 0.73
C ARG A 315 -9.59 -22.03 1.98
N ARG A 316 -10.31 -20.91 1.94
CA ARG A 316 -11.17 -20.48 3.04
C ARG A 316 -12.42 -19.78 2.54
N THR A 317 -13.47 -19.88 3.35
CA THR A 317 -14.69 -19.11 3.17
C THR A 317 -14.55 -17.76 3.85
N ILE A 318 -14.82 -16.68 3.11
CA ILE A 318 -14.68 -15.30 3.57
C ILE A 318 -16.06 -14.64 3.58
N ASP A 319 -16.49 -14.16 4.73
CA ASP A 319 -17.67 -13.27 4.81
C ASP A 319 -17.36 -11.92 4.17
N VAL A 320 -18.18 -11.54 3.19
CA VAL A 320 -18.02 -10.29 2.46
C VAL A 320 -18.78 -9.19 3.19
N PRO A 321 -18.15 -8.04 3.46
CA PRO A 321 -18.85 -6.92 4.09
C PRO A 321 -19.84 -6.26 3.11
N SER A 322 -20.83 -5.54 3.67
CA SER A 322 -21.97 -5.00 2.90
C SER A 322 -21.58 -3.98 1.84
N ASN A 323 -20.49 -3.24 2.05
CA ASN A 323 -19.91 -2.31 1.07
C ASN A 323 -19.31 -3.02 -0.16
N PHE A 324 -19.16 -4.35 -0.13
CA PHE A 324 -18.78 -5.21 -1.24
C PHE A 324 -19.93 -6.16 -1.66
N GLN A 325 -21.19 -5.74 -1.45
CA GLN A 325 -22.43 -6.48 -1.76
C GLN A 325 -22.81 -7.63 -0.81
N GLY A 326 -22.01 -7.88 0.24
CA GLY A 326 -22.31 -8.96 1.18
C GLY A 326 -22.16 -10.37 0.59
N GLY A 327 -22.53 -11.39 1.37
CA GLY A 327 -22.44 -12.80 0.97
C GLY A 327 -21.13 -13.46 1.42
N THR A 328 -20.72 -14.52 0.72
CA THR A 328 -19.51 -15.28 1.03
C THR A 328 -18.71 -15.59 -0.23
N ILE A 329 -17.38 -15.69 -0.09
CA ILE A 329 -16.46 -16.10 -1.15
C ILE A 329 -15.71 -17.34 -0.68
N ASN A 330 -15.65 -18.38 -1.50
CA ASN A 330 -14.71 -19.49 -1.31
C ASN A 330 -13.42 -19.16 -2.09
N ALA A 331 -12.46 -18.55 -1.40
CA ALA A 331 -11.23 -18.07 -2.01
C ALA A 331 -10.09 -19.09 -1.87
N ASN A 332 -9.16 -19.08 -2.83
CA ASN A 332 -7.82 -19.60 -2.59
C ASN A 332 -7.20 -18.85 -1.40
N ASP A 333 -6.32 -19.47 -0.62
CA ASP A 333 -5.63 -18.87 0.53
C ASP A 333 -4.23 -19.48 0.65
N PRO A 334 -3.39 -19.36 -0.39
CA PRO A 334 -2.11 -20.06 -0.43
C PRO A 334 -1.22 -19.66 0.75
N ARG A 335 -0.47 -20.63 1.26
CA ARG A 335 0.52 -20.42 2.33
C ARG A 335 1.86 -20.98 1.88
N LEU A 336 2.90 -20.16 1.97
CA LEU A 336 4.27 -20.57 1.68
C LEU A 336 5.06 -20.48 2.97
N THR A 337 5.43 -21.63 3.54
CA THR A 337 6.26 -21.67 4.76
C THR A 337 7.71 -21.89 4.38
N VAL A 338 8.57 -20.95 4.74
CA VAL A 338 10.02 -20.97 4.47
C VAL A 338 10.77 -21.48 5.71
N THR A 339 11.61 -22.51 5.54
CA THR A 339 12.43 -23.09 6.62
C THR A 339 13.81 -23.54 6.12
N GLY A 340 14.73 -23.85 7.04
CA GLY A 340 16.05 -24.43 6.69
C GLY A 340 16.98 -23.45 5.98
N THR A 341 16.84 -22.17 6.29
CA THR A 341 17.66 -21.08 5.75
C THR A 341 17.77 -19.98 6.80
N ASN A 342 18.87 -19.24 6.79
CA ASN A 342 19.04 -18.06 7.63
C ASN A 342 18.53 -16.79 6.96
N SER A 343 18.08 -16.82 5.71
CA SER A 343 17.61 -15.63 5.02
C SER A 343 16.56 -15.90 3.94
N VAL A 344 15.74 -14.89 3.68
CA VAL A 344 14.87 -14.85 2.50
C VAL A 344 14.85 -13.43 1.95
N MET A 345 14.86 -13.31 0.63
CA MET A 345 14.62 -12.06 -0.07
C MET A 345 13.33 -12.17 -0.89
N LEU A 346 12.43 -11.23 -0.68
CA LEU A 346 11.19 -11.07 -1.43
C LEU A 346 11.37 -9.89 -2.39
N ILE A 347 11.27 -10.15 -3.70
CA ILE A 347 11.39 -9.12 -4.73
C ILE A 347 10.03 -8.98 -5.40
N THR A 348 9.42 -7.81 -5.26
CA THR A 348 8.02 -7.56 -5.61
C THR A 348 7.88 -6.46 -6.65
N LYS A 349 7.08 -6.70 -7.69
CA LYS A 349 6.55 -5.66 -8.58
C LYS A 349 5.05 -5.51 -8.42
N VAL A 350 4.57 -4.30 -8.73
CA VAL A 350 3.16 -3.89 -8.60
C VAL A 350 2.80 -3.03 -9.80
N ASP A 351 1.78 -3.40 -10.58
CA ASP A 351 1.34 -2.54 -11.69
C ASP A 351 -0.15 -2.77 -12.06
N ARG A 352 -0.62 -1.97 -13.03
CA ARG A 352 -1.95 -2.01 -13.64
C ARG A 352 -1.82 -2.20 -15.15
N ILE A 353 -2.70 -3.02 -15.73
CA ILE A 353 -2.93 -3.10 -17.17
C ILE A 353 -4.28 -2.46 -17.53
N ASP A 354 -4.31 -1.62 -18.56
CA ASP A 354 -5.49 -0.80 -18.89
C ASP A 354 -6.56 -1.56 -19.71
N ASP A 355 -6.15 -2.56 -20.49
CA ASP A 355 -7.00 -3.29 -21.44
C ASP A 355 -6.45 -4.73 -21.64
N GLY A 356 -7.13 -5.54 -22.46
CA GLY A 356 -6.71 -6.89 -22.83
C GLY A 356 -7.18 -7.98 -21.88
N CYS A 357 -7.93 -7.65 -20.83
CA CYS A 357 -8.43 -8.59 -19.85
C CYS A 357 -9.96 -8.66 -19.87
N ARG A 358 -10.52 -9.86 -19.96
CA ARG A 358 -11.95 -10.17 -19.81
C ARG A 358 -12.27 -10.81 -18.47
N ASN A 359 -11.28 -11.44 -17.85
CA ASN A 359 -11.41 -12.13 -16.57
C ASN A 359 -10.06 -12.10 -15.80
N VAL A 360 -10.01 -12.66 -14.59
CA VAL A 360 -8.80 -12.67 -13.74
C VAL A 360 -7.65 -13.50 -14.32
N ASN A 361 -7.90 -14.55 -15.11
CA ASN A 361 -6.85 -15.32 -15.75
C ASN A 361 -6.13 -14.49 -16.82
N ASP A 362 -6.86 -13.65 -17.56
CA ASP A 362 -6.23 -12.74 -18.52
C ASP A 362 -5.32 -11.72 -17.81
N VAL A 363 -5.65 -11.31 -16.57
CA VAL A 363 -4.76 -10.46 -15.75
C VAL A 363 -3.52 -11.25 -15.32
N LYS A 364 -3.68 -12.53 -14.97
CA LYS A 364 -2.53 -13.40 -14.70
C LYS A 364 -1.61 -13.50 -15.92
N GLU A 365 -2.17 -13.80 -17.08
CA GLU A 365 -1.43 -14.03 -18.33
C GLU A 365 -0.76 -12.75 -18.84
N ASN A 366 -1.48 -11.62 -18.85
CA ASN A 366 -1.01 -10.38 -19.47
C ASN A 366 -0.26 -9.44 -18.52
N LEU A 367 -0.40 -9.60 -17.21
CA LEU A 367 0.22 -8.72 -16.22
C LEU A 367 1.12 -9.48 -15.25
N TYR A 368 0.60 -10.42 -14.46
CA TYR A 368 1.40 -11.12 -13.44
C TYR A 368 2.62 -11.82 -14.05
N ASN A 369 2.47 -12.52 -15.17
CA ASN A 369 3.58 -13.20 -15.83
C ASN A 369 4.66 -12.21 -16.31
N ALA A 370 4.26 -11.05 -16.86
CA ALA A 370 5.21 -10.02 -17.29
C ALA A 370 5.96 -9.39 -16.11
N LEU A 371 5.25 -9.11 -15.00
CA LEU A 371 5.89 -8.62 -13.78
C LEU A 371 6.88 -9.63 -13.21
N LEU A 372 6.57 -10.93 -13.31
CA LEU A 372 7.45 -12.00 -12.83
C LEU A 372 8.67 -12.19 -13.73
N GLU A 373 8.49 -12.15 -15.06
CA GLU A 373 9.58 -12.20 -16.04
C GLU A 373 10.58 -11.05 -15.83
N ASP A 374 10.08 -9.84 -15.60
CA ASP A 374 10.90 -8.68 -15.26
C ASP A 374 11.72 -8.89 -13.98
N ILE A 375 11.10 -9.44 -12.92
CA ILE A 375 11.79 -9.76 -11.65
C ILE A 375 12.90 -10.77 -11.90
N ASP A 376 12.61 -11.82 -12.65
CA ASP A 376 13.58 -12.87 -12.97
C ASP A 376 14.74 -12.34 -13.81
N GLY A 377 14.46 -11.43 -14.74
CA GLY A 377 15.49 -10.70 -15.50
C GLY A 377 16.44 -9.93 -14.58
N ILE A 378 15.90 -9.18 -13.62
CA ILE A 378 16.71 -8.42 -12.65
C ILE A 378 17.56 -9.36 -11.78
N ILE A 379 16.97 -10.47 -11.30
CA ILE A 379 17.66 -11.47 -10.48
C ILE A 379 18.81 -12.11 -11.28
N GLY A 380 18.55 -12.52 -12.51
CA GLY A 380 19.53 -13.16 -13.39
C GLY A 380 20.67 -12.21 -13.76
N ASP A 381 20.35 -10.99 -14.19
CA ASP A 381 21.33 -10.00 -14.65
C ASP A 381 22.29 -9.56 -13.54
N LYS A 382 21.79 -9.45 -12.30
CA LYS A 382 22.59 -9.01 -11.14
C LYS A 382 23.14 -10.16 -10.30
N GLY A 383 22.80 -11.40 -10.62
CA GLY A 383 23.19 -12.59 -9.86
C GLY A 383 22.73 -12.52 -8.40
N ILE A 384 21.44 -12.23 -8.20
CA ILE A 384 20.86 -12.01 -6.86
C ILE A 384 20.67 -13.34 -6.13
N ALA A 385 21.20 -13.42 -4.92
CA ALA A 385 20.90 -14.46 -3.94
C ALA A 385 20.28 -13.83 -2.68
N SER A 386 19.84 -14.68 -1.75
CA SER A 386 19.34 -14.22 -0.45
C SER A 386 20.51 -13.94 0.50
N ASP A 387 21.21 -12.84 0.29
CA ASP A 387 22.33 -12.42 1.14
C ASP A 387 22.50 -10.89 1.18
N GLU A 388 23.34 -10.43 2.09
CA GLU A 388 23.66 -9.02 2.28
C GLU A 388 24.30 -8.35 1.07
N GLU A 389 25.13 -9.09 0.33
CA GLU A 389 25.80 -8.55 -0.85
C GLU A 389 24.78 -8.23 -1.93
N SER A 390 23.84 -9.14 -2.18
CA SER A 390 22.76 -9.00 -3.15
C SER A 390 21.76 -7.94 -2.72
N TYR A 391 21.42 -7.87 -1.43
CA TYR A 391 20.59 -6.78 -0.90
C TYR A 391 21.26 -5.42 -1.15
N GLY A 392 22.56 -5.30 -0.88
CA GLY A 392 23.36 -4.11 -1.19
C GLY A 392 23.36 -3.74 -2.68
N LYS A 393 23.51 -4.72 -3.59
CA LYS A 393 23.45 -4.50 -5.05
C LYS A 393 22.11 -3.88 -5.50
N LEU A 394 21.01 -4.26 -4.86
CA LEU A 394 19.67 -3.73 -5.16
C LEU A 394 19.42 -2.39 -4.46
N LEU A 395 19.96 -2.20 -3.25
CA LEU A 395 19.79 -0.99 -2.45
C LEU A 395 20.54 0.22 -3.02
N ILE A 396 21.63 0.01 -3.76
CA ILE A 396 22.41 1.10 -4.37
C ILE A 396 21.46 1.97 -5.20
N LEU A 397 21.08 3.10 -4.59
CA LEU A 397 20.48 4.23 -5.25
C LEU A 397 21.41 4.55 -6.41
N THR A 398 20.98 4.28 -7.63
CA THR A 398 21.57 4.93 -8.79
C THR A 398 21.13 6.40 -8.74
N TRP A 399 21.59 7.13 -7.73
CA TRP A 399 21.84 8.54 -7.87
C TRP A 399 22.88 8.63 -8.97
N LEU A 400 22.42 8.89 -10.20
CA LEU A 400 23.23 9.53 -11.22
C LEU A 400 23.63 10.93 -10.72
N TYR A 401 24.49 10.96 -9.70
CA TYR A 401 25.49 12.01 -9.55
C TYR A 401 26.76 11.47 -10.19
N THR A 402 26.72 11.30 -11.52
CA THR A 402 27.95 11.44 -12.29
C THR A 402 28.43 12.87 -12.07
N GLU A 403 29.68 13.03 -11.65
CA GLU A 403 30.34 14.34 -11.39
C GLU A 403 30.25 15.36 -12.55
N GLU A 404 29.76 14.96 -13.73
CA GLU A 404 29.57 15.84 -14.88
C GLU A 404 28.44 16.88 -14.72
N CYS A 405 27.43 16.66 -13.85
CA CYS A 405 26.33 17.62 -13.69
C CYS A 405 26.67 18.88 -12.88
N LEU A 406 27.82 18.94 -12.21
CA LEU A 406 28.28 20.11 -11.45
C LEU A 406 28.95 21.20 -12.33
N THR A 407 29.09 20.97 -13.65
CA THR A 407 29.68 21.97 -14.56
C THR A 407 28.67 22.79 -15.37
N MET A 408 27.34 22.58 -15.19
CA MET A 408 26.31 23.37 -15.89
C MET A 408 25.69 24.52 -15.08
N PHE A 409 26.24 24.83 -13.90
CA PHE A 409 25.92 26.06 -13.17
C PHE A 409 27.21 26.72 -12.63
N VAL A 410 28.00 27.28 -13.55
CA VAL A 410 28.87 28.45 -13.30
C VAL A 410 28.72 29.40 -14.47
#